data_AF-A0A922MQ66-F1
#
_entry.id   AF-A0A922MQ66-F1
#
_cell.length_a   1.000
_cell.length_b   1.000
_cell.length_c   1.000
_cell.angle_alpha   90.00
_cell.angle_beta   90.00
_cell.angle_gamma   90.00
#
_symmetry.space_group_name_H-M   'P 1'
#
loop_
_entity.id
_entity.type
_entity.pdbx_description
1 polymer ?
#
loop_
_entity_poly.entity_id
_entity_poly.type
_entity_poly.pdbx_seq_one_letter_code
_entity_poly.pdbx_strand_id
1 'polypeptide(L)'
;MPKYVFHYFPIKALGESVRLLLAYGGEGFEDHRIPLEDWPKFKPNTPFGQMPVIEFDGKQYAQSIAIARYLGNKYGLAGDTLEDKLEIDQNVYLINDLRTKAASANYEKDEVIKEQKYKEFSEGLTWADFMFAGLFDYLAAMMRMPDLRKRYPALQQVVDRVYSFPSVKAYADAVSA
;
A
#
# COMPACT_ATOMS: atom_id res chain seq x y z
N MET A 1 -33.70 1.53 -0.97
CA MET A 1 -32.63 2.50 -0.66
C MET A 1 -31.32 1.74 -0.65
N PRO A 2 -30.21 2.30 -1.17
CA PRO A 2 -28.91 1.63 -1.12
C PRO A 2 -28.53 1.35 0.35
N LYS A 3 -27.93 0.18 0.60
CA LYS A 3 -27.56 -0.25 1.96
C LYS A 3 -26.40 0.58 2.53
N TYR A 4 -25.56 1.08 1.63
CA TYR A 4 -24.36 1.85 1.93
C TYR A 4 -24.39 3.20 1.23
N VAL A 5 -23.93 4.24 1.92
CA VAL A 5 -23.53 5.52 1.31
C VAL A 5 -22.04 5.68 1.54
N PHE A 6 -21.27 5.95 0.48
CA PHE A 6 -19.82 6.10 0.56
C PHE A 6 -19.42 7.52 0.16
N HIS A 7 -18.74 8.21 1.07
CA HIS A 7 -18.28 9.60 0.89
C HIS A 7 -16.78 9.64 0.67
N TYR A 8 -16.37 10.16 -0.49
CA TYR A 8 -14.96 10.42 -0.79
C TYR A 8 -14.81 11.52 -1.83
N PHE A 9 -13.59 11.99 -2.05
CA PHE A 9 -13.29 12.92 -3.13
C PHE A 9 -13.56 12.30 -4.52
N PRO A 10 -13.74 13.12 -5.59
CA PRO A 10 -13.91 12.66 -6.98
C PRO A 10 -12.61 12.12 -7.60
N ILE A 11 -11.84 11.35 -6.83
CA ILE A 11 -10.60 10.67 -7.21
C ILE A 11 -10.64 9.23 -6.66
N LYS A 12 -9.70 8.39 -7.12
CA LYS A 12 -9.53 7.01 -6.63
C LYS A 12 -8.90 6.99 -5.24
N ALA A 13 -7.59 7.26 -5.18
CA ALA A 13 -6.76 7.38 -3.96
C ALA A 13 -7.16 6.38 -2.85
N LEU A 14 -7.31 6.84 -1.60
CA LEU A 14 -7.59 5.98 -0.45
C LEU A 14 -9.04 5.47 -0.40
N GLY A 15 -9.93 5.97 -1.26
CA GLY A 15 -11.34 5.55 -1.29
C GLY A 15 -11.63 4.41 -2.27
N GLU A 16 -10.75 4.19 -3.25
CA GLU A 16 -11.05 3.25 -4.34
C GLU A 16 -11.15 1.80 -3.88
N SER A 17 -10.30 1.37 -2.93
CA SER A 17 -10.39 0.01 -2.39
C SER A 17 -11.76 -0.27 -1.77
N VAL A 18 -12.37 0.72 -1.11
CA VAL A 18 -13.72 0.61 -0.55
C VAL A 18 -14.77 0.52 -1.65
N ARG A 19 -14.67 1.33 -2.71
CA ARG A 19 -15.58 1.22 -3.88
C ARG A 19 -15.52 -0.16 -4.52
N LEU A 20 -14.32 -0.69 -4.70
CA LEU A 20 -14.11 -2.03 -5.27
C LEU A 20 -14.70 -3.13 -4.39
N LEU A 21 -14.53 -3.04 -3.07
CA LEU A 21 -15.10 -4.00 -2.13
C LEU A 21 -16.63 -3.92 -2.09
N LEU A 22 -17.21 -2.72 -2.11
CA LEU A 22 -18.67 -2.54 -2.19
C LEU A 22 -19.24 -3.09 -3.50
N ALA A 23 -18.55 -2.88 -4.62
CA ALA A 23 -18.93 -3.47 -5.90
C ALA A 23 -18.84 -5.00 -5.87
N TYR A 24 -17.77 -5.56 -5.28
CA TYR A 24 -17.61 -7.02 -5.11
C TYR A 24 -18.73 -7.63 -4.28
N GLY A 25 -19.15 -6.97 -3.20
CA GLY A 25 -20.23 -7.45 -2.33
C GLY A 25 -21.62 -7.48 -2.97
N GLY A 26 -21.84 -6.77 -4.09
CA GLY A 26 -23.07 -6.83 -4.88
C GLY A 26 -24.33 -6.26 -4.21
N GLU A 27 -24.22 -5.63 -3.03
CA GLU A 27 -25.36 -5.10 -2.26
C GLU A 27 -25.82 -3.70 -2.74
N GLY A 28 -25.08 -3.09 -3.68
CA GLY A 28 -25.32 -1.73 -4.16
C GLY A 28 -24.95 -0.65 -3.12
N PHE A 29 -24.47 0.49 -3.60
CA PHE A 29 -24.12 1.63 -2.75
C PHE A 29 -24.30 2.95 -3.50
N GLU A 30 -24.53 4.02 -2.75
CA GLU A 30 -24.46 5.39 -3.26
C GLU A 30 -23.02 5.91 -3.18
N ASP A 31 -22.43 6.27 -4.32
CA ASP A 31 -21.08 6.85 -4.41
C ASP A 31 -21.16 8.39 -4.35
N HIS A 32 -21.17 8.94 -3.14
CA HIS A 32 -21.22 10.37 -2.91
C HIS A 32 -19.81 10.98 -3.06
N ARG A 33 -19.53 11.48 -4.27
CA ARG A 33 -18.26 12.13 -4.61
C ARG A 33 -18.30 13.61 -4.25
N ILE A 34 -17.56 13.99 -3.22
CA ILE A 34 -17.56 15.35 -2.65
C ILE A 34 -16.44 16.18 -3.27
N PRO A 35 -16.75 17.22 -4.08
CA PRO A 35 -15.74 18.11 -4.64
C PRO A 35 -14.96 18.88 -3.56
N LEU A 36 -13.76 19.36 -3.91
CA LEU A 36 -12.90 20.06 -2.95
C LEU A 36 -13.53 21.36 -2.42
N GLU A 37 -14.34 22.02 -3.24
CA GLU A 37 -15.08 23.24 -2.92
C GLU A 37 -16.19 23.01 -1.86
N ASP A 38 -16.77 21.82 -1.81
CA ASP A 38 -17.82 21.47 -0.85
C ASP A 38 -17.27 20.77 0.39
N TRP A 39 -16.01 20.28 0.33
CA TRP A 39 -15.35 19.64 1.46
C TRP A 39 -15.38 20.47 2.76
N PRO A 40 -15.12 21.80 2.77
CA PRO A 40 -15.21 22.60 3.99
C PRO A 40 -16.58 22.54 4.68
N LYS A 41 -17.67 22.39 3.92
CA LYS A 41 -19.04 22.27 4.45
C LYS A 41 -19.32 20.87 4.98
N PHE A 42 -18.77 19.84 4.34
CA PHE A 42 -18.97 18.45 4.74
C PHE A 42 -18.07 18.01 5.90
N LYS A 43 -16.84 18.55 6.00
CA LYS A 43 -15.83 18.18 7.00
C LYS A 43 -16.34 18.12 8.45
N PRO A 44 -17.11 19.10 8.97
CA PRO A 44 -17.63 19.06 10.34
C PRO A 44 -18.58 17.89 10.60
N ASN A 45 -19.18 17.31 9.55
CA ASN A 45 -20.13 16.20 9.61
C ASN A 45 -19.44 14.83 9.48
N THR A 46 -18.11 14.77 9.61
CA THR A 46 -17.34 13.51 9.55
C THR A 46 -16.74 13.18 10.91
N PRO A 47 -16.53 11.89 11.25
CA PRO A 47 -16.08 11.50 12.58
C PRO A 47 -14.76 12.13 13.05
N PHE A 48 -13.83 12.37 12.11
CA PHE A 48 -12.47 12.86 12.39
C PHE A 48 -12.06 14.07 11.54
N GLY A 49 -13.01 14.75 10.89
CA GLY A 49 -12.68 15.82 9.94
C GLY A 49 -11.90 15.30 8.73
N GLN A 50 -12.15 14.06 8.30
CA GLN A 50 -11.43 13.34 7.25
C GLN A 50 -12.38 12.47 6.42
N MET A 51 -11.94 12.10 5.21
CA MET A 51 -12.54 11.08 4.36
C MET A 51 -11.49 10.02 3.99
N PRO A 52 -11.88 8.77 3.68
CA PRO A 52 -13.24 8.30 3.41
C PRO A 52 -14.13 8.06 4.63
N VAL A 53 -15.45 8.12 4.40
CA VAL A 53 -16.51 7.74 5.34
C VAL A 53 -17.50 6.81 4.63
N ILE A 54 -17.93 5.75 5.31
CA ILE A 54 -19.04 4.90 4.89
C ILE A 54 -20.17 4.99 5.91
N GLU A 55 -21.41 5.05 5.42
CA GLU A 55 -22.62 5.09 6.24
C GLU A 55 -23.49 3.87 5.95
N PHE A 56 -23.98 3.26 7.03
CA PHE A 56 -24.98 2.20 7.01
C PHE A 56 -25.61 2.08 8.41
N ASP A 57 -26.85 1.58 8.48
CA ASP A 57 -27.59 1.38 9.74
C ASP A 57 -27.61 2.63 10.65
N GLY A 58 -27.67 3.82 10.06
CA GLY A 58 -27.71 5.10 10.77
C GLY A 58 -26.40 5.50 11.46
N LYS A 59 -25.27 4.88 11.11
CA LYS A 59 -23.94 5.17 11.68
C LYS A 59 -22.90 5.47 10.61
N GLN A 60 -21.95 6.33 10.96
CA GLN A 60 -20.78 6.65 10.14
C GLN A 60 -19.55 5.87 10.63
N TYR A 61 -18.75 5.37 9.69
CA TYR A 61 -17.47 4.73 9.94
C TYR A 61 -16.41 5.36 9.03
N ALA A 62 -15.24 5.66 9.60
CA ALA A 62 -14.12 6.30 8.89
C ALA A 62 -12.87 5.40 8.88
N GLN A 63 -11.79 5.88 8.25
CA GLN A 63 -10.51 5.18 8.04
C GLN A 63 -10.58 4.09 6.96
N SER A 64 -9.94 4.34 5.82
CA SER A 64 -10.02 3.50 4.63
C SER A 64 -9.66 2.03 4.88
N ILE A 65 -8.58 1.76 5.61
CA ILE A 65 -8.13 0.40 5.93
C ILE A 65 -9.11 -0.30 6.87
N ALA A 66 -9.68 0.40 7.85
CA ALA A 66 -10.66 -0.17 8.77
C ALA A 66 -11.96 -0.54 8.03
N ILE A 67 -12.44 0.34 7.15
CA ILE A 67 -13.61 0.09 6.30
C ILE A 67 -13.34 -1.09 5.35
N ALA A 68 -12.17 -1.11 4.70
CA ALA A 68 -11.79 -2.20 3.80
C ALA A 68 -11.70 -3.54 4.52
N ARG A 69 -11.12 -3.58 5.73
CA ARG A 69 -11.06 -4.78 6.58
C ARG A 69 -12.46 -5.26 6.97
N TYR A 70 -13.36 -4.36 7.35
CA TYR A 70 -14.75 -4.70 7.67
C TYR A 70 -15.45 -5.36 6.47
N LEU A 71 -15.38 -4.73 5.28
CA LEU A 71 -15.99 -5.27 4.06
C LEU A 71 -15.32 -6.59 3.64
N GLY A 72 -13.99 -6.69 3.75
CA GLY A 72 -13.26 -7.92 3.47
C GLY A 72 -13.72 -9.08 4.36
N ASN A 73 -13.87 -8.87 5.66
CA ASN A 73 -14.44 -9.89 6.56
C ASN A 73 -15.88 -10.23 6.18
N LYS A 74 -16.71 -9.22 5.91
CA LYS A 74 -18.10 -9.41 5.54
C LYS A 74 -18.26 -10.25 4.26
N TYR A 75 -17.35 -10.08 3.29
CA TYR A 75 -17.42 -10.72 1.98
C TYR A 75 -16.53 -11.97 1.85
N GLY A 76 -16.00 -12.50 2.96
CA GLY A 76 -15.21 -13.73 2.96
C GLY A 76 -13.82 -13.59 2.33
N LEU A 77 -13.23 -12.39 2.34
CA LEU A 77 -11.92 -12.07 1.77
C LEU A 77 -10.82 -11.87 2.84
N ALA A 78 -11.07 -12.30 4.07
CA ALA A 78 -10.19 -12.04 5.22
C ALA A 78 -9.58 -13.30 5.84
N GLY A 79 -9.63 -14.45 5.14
CA GLY A 79 -9.21 -15.74 5.70
C GLY A 79 -10.09 -16.24 6.84
N ASP A 80 -9.84 -17.47 7.26
CA ASP A 80 -10.71 -18.19 8.21
C ASP A 80 -10.15 -18.18 9.64
N THR A 81 -8.83 -18.07 9.78
CA THR A 81 -8.14 -18.10 11.08
C THR A 81 -7.69 -16.71 11.55
N LEU A 82 -7.25 -16.61 12.81
CA LEU A 82 -6.65 -15.39 13.32
C LEU A 82 -5.30 -15.12 12.63
N GLU A 83 -4.57 -16.18 12.32
CA GLU A 83 -3.28 -16.15 11.64
C GLU A 83 -3.42 -15.64 10.19
N ASP A 84 -4.45 -16.09 9.45
CA ASP A 84 -4.72 -15.58 8.09
C ASP A 84 -5.00 -14.07 8.11
N LYS A 85 -5.81 -13.63 9.07
CA LYS A 85 -6.15 -12.21 9.26
C LYS A 85 -4.92 -11.38 9.60
N LEU A 86 -4.06 -11.90 10.48
CA LEU A 86 -2.80 -11.27 10.86
C LEU A 86 -1.87 -11.14 9.66
N GLU A 87 -1.75 -12.17 8.82
CA GLU A 87 -0.91 -12.14 7.61
C GLU A 87 -1.42 -11.10 6.61
N ILE A 88 -2.73 -11.04 6.37
CA ILE A 88 -3.35 -10.02 5.52
C ILE A 88 -3.06 -8.62 6.07
N ASP A 89 -3.27 -8.40 7.37
CA ASP A 89 -3.03 -7.11 8.02
C ASP A 89 -1.56 -6.70 7.94
N GLN A 90 -0.63 -7.61 8.25
CA GLN A 90 0.81 -7.35 8.14
C GLN A 90 1.19 -6.83 6.75
N ASN A 91 0.68 -7.49 5.70
CA ASN A 91 0.98 -7.12 4.32
C ASN A 91 0.32 -5.79 3.93
N VAL A 92 -0.91 -5.54 4.37
CA VAL A 92 -1.61 -4.26 4.14
C VAL A 92 -0.89 -3.10 4.84
N TYR A 93 -0.40 -3.30 6.06
CA TYR A 93 0.33 -2.26 6.79
C TYR A 93 1.71 -1.99 6.17
N LEU A 94 2.41 -3.01 5.64
CA LEU A 94 3.62 -2.80 4.85
C LEU A 94 3.36 -1.90 3.64
N ILE A 95 2.28 -2.16 2.88
CA ILE A 95 1.88 -1.31 1.74
C ILE A 95 1.54 0.11 2.21
N ASN A 96 0.85 0.24 3.34
CA ASN A 96 0.53 1.55 3.90
C ASN A 96 1.79 2.34 4.32
N ASP A 97 2.81 1.67 4.87
CA ASP A 97 4.07 2.31 5.24
C ASP A 97 4.86 2.79 4.01
N LEU A 98 4.85 2.03 2.92
CA LEU A 98 5.40 2.49 1.63
C LEU A 98 4.64 3.72 1.13
N ARG A 99 3.31 3.68 1.19
CA ARG A 99 2.45 4.79 0.78
C ARG A 99 2.65 6.03 1.65
N THR A 100 2.78 5.92 2.97
CA THR A 100 3.01 7.08 3.85
C THR A 100 4.35 7.74 3.56
N LYS A 101 5.40 6.95 3.30
CA LYS A 101 6.71 7.47 2.86
C LYS A 101 6.62 8.18 1.52
N ALA A 102 5.98 7.58 0.52
CA ALA A 102 5.79 8.23 -0.78
C ALA A 102 4.97 9.53 -0.65
N ALA A 103 3.92 9.51 0.18
CA ALA A 103 3.09 10.68 0.44
C ALA A 103 3.86 11.80 1.16
N SER A 104 4.78 11.46 2.07
CA SER A 104 5.56 12.46 2.81
C SER A 104 6.53 13.24 1.91
N ALA A 105 7.02 12.62 0.84
CA ALA A 105 7.76 13.28 -0.24
C ALA A 105 6.80 14.08 -1.13
N ASN A 106 5.74 13.45 -1.64
CA ASN A 106 4.84 14.06 -2.63
C ASN A 106 4.13 15.32 -2.13
N TYR A 107 3.78 15.38 -0.83
CA TYR A 107 3.11 16.53 -0.22
C TYR A 107 4.05 17.49 0.49
N GLU A 108 5.38 17.29 0.40
CA GLU A 108 6.36 18.28 0.85
C GLU A 108 6.27 19.54 -0.03
N LYS A 109 6.29 20.70 0.60
CA LYS A 109 6.19 22.00 -0.08
C LYS A 109 7.55 22.62 -0.36
N ASP A 110 8.55 22.31 0.46
CA ASP A 110 9.91 22.74 0.23
C ASP A 110 10.56 21.82 -0.82
N GLU A 111 10.91 22.38 -1.98
CA GLU A 111 11.44 21.60 -3.11
C GLU A 111 12.79 20.93 -2.80
N VAL A 112 13.62 21.50 -1.92
CA VAL A 112 14.89 20.89 -1.50
C VAL A 112 14.64 19.68 -0.62
N ILE A 113 13.76 19.82 0.38
CA ILE A 113 13.39 18.71 1.28
C ILE A 113 12.63 17.63 0.50
N LYS A 114 11.79 18.02 -0.47
CA LYS A 114 11.05 17.10 -1.33
C LYS A 114 11.98 16.23 -2.17
N GLU A 115 12.96 16.84 -2.84
CA GLU A 115 13.95 16.11 -3.63
C GLU A 115 14.78 15.18 -2.73
N GLN A 116 15.18 15.65 -1.54
CA GLN A 116 15.86 14.80 -0.56
C GLN A 116 15.00 13.60 -0.15
N LYS A 117 13.72 13.79 0.18
CA LYS A 117 12.81 12.71 0.55
C LYS A 117 12.55 11.73 -0.60
N TYR A 118 12.45 12.22 -1.83
CA TYR A 118 12.35 11.35 -3.01
C TYR A 118 13.61 10.52 -3.20
N LYS A 119 14.79 11.12 -3.01
CA LYS A 119 16.07 10.42 -3.05
C LYS A 119 16.17 9.38 -1.94
N GLU A 120 15.80 9.70 -0.70
CA GLU A 120 15.76 8.74 0.41
C GLU A 120 14.74 7.62 0.19
N PHE A 121 13.62 7.89 -0.50
CA PHE A 121 12.61 6.87 -0.80
C PHE A 121 13.02 5.95 -1.96
N SER A 122 13.59 6.51 -3.02
CA SER A 122 13.98 5.77 -4.24
C SER A 122 15.38 5.16 -4.16
N GLU A 123 16.27 5.79 -3.39
CA GLU A 123 17.67 5.41 -3.17
C GLU A 123 17.95 5.15 -1.68
N GLY A 124 16.96 4.90 -0.84
CA GLY A 124 17.19 4.45 0.54
C GLY A 124 17.59 2.98 0.56
N LEU A 125 18.65 2.62 1.28
CA LEU A 125 18.98 1.22 1.53
C LEU A 125 18.23 0.76 2.79
N THR A 126 17.54 -0.36 2.72
CA THR A 126 16.81 -0.98 3.83
C THR A 126 17.19 -2.46 3.96
N TRP A 127 16.90 -3.07 5.10
CA TRP A 127 17.11 -4.52 5.29
C TRP A 127 16.26 -5.38 4.33
N ALA A 128 15.16 -4.83 3.79
CA ALA A 128 14.35 -5.51 2.79
C ALA A 128 15.12 -5.71 1.48
N ASP A 129 16.01 -4.79 1.11
CA ASP A 129 16.88 -4.93 -0.05
C ASP A 129 17.84 -6.12 0.12
N PHE A 130 18.40 -6.31 1.32
CA PHE A 130 19.26 -7.46 1.64
C PHE A 130 18.51 -8.79 1.63
N MET A 131 17.30 -8.82 2.20
CA MET A 131 16.42 -9.98 2.14
C MET A 131 16.08 -10.35 0.69
N PHE A 132 15.71 -9.35 -0.11
CA PHE A 132 15.40 -9.54 -1.52
C PHE A 132 16.63 -10.04 -2.29
N ALA A 133 17.78 -9.41 -2.10
CA ALA A 133 19.04 -9.80 -2.75
C ALA A 133 19.45 -11.25 -2.40
N GLY A 134 19.32 -11.65 -1.14
CA GLY A 134 19.65 -13.01 -0.69
C GLY A 134 18.69 -14.08 -1.21
N LEU A 135 17.41 -13.75 -1.45
CA LEU A 135 16.41 -14.67 -1.97
C LEU A 135 16.35 -14.72 -3.50
N PHE A 136 16.98 -13.77 -4.18
CA PHE A 136 16.75 -13.52 -5.60
C PHE A 136 17.01 -14.75 -6.48
N ASP A 137 18.17 -15.40 -6.35
CA ASP A 137 18.53 -16.58 -7.15
C ASP A 137 17.71 -17.81 -6.78
N TYR A 138 17.35 -17.95 -5.50
CA TYR A 138 16.46 -19.00 -5.03
C TYR A 138 15.07 -18.87 -5.68
N LEU A 139 14.51 -17.67 -5.73
CA LEU A 139 13.23 -17.39 -6.37
C LEU A 139 13.28 -17.64 -7.89
N ALA A 140 14.35 -17.20 -8.57
CA ALA A 140 14.53 -17.47 -10.00
C ALA A 140 14.53 -18.97 -10.31
N ALA A 141 15.18 -19.78 -9.47
CA ALA A 141 15.19 -21.24 -9.59
C ALA A 141 13.80 -21.85 -9.34
N MET A 142 13.13 -21.47 -8.25
CA MET A 142 11.78 -21.96 -7.90
C MET A 142 10.74 -21.65 -8.99
N MET A 143 10.78 -20.45 -9.54
CA MET A 143 9.87 -20.02 -10.60
C MET A 143 10.23 -20.60 -11.99
N ARG A 144 11.36 -21.29 -12.12
CA ARG A 144 11.92 -21.74 -13.41
C ARG A 144 12.10 -20.59 -14.40
N MET A 145 12.55 -19.44 -13.89
CA MET A 145 12.77 -18.21 -14.65
C MET A 145 14.27 -17.85 -14.64
N PRO A 146 15.11 -18.55 -15.43
CA PRO A 146 16.55 -18.28 -15.46
C PRO A 146 16.88 -16.88 -16.03
N ASP A 147 15.92 -16.25 -16.71
CA ASP A 147 16.02 -14.92 -17.30
C ASP A 147 15.41 -13.81 -16.41
N LEU A 148 15.03 -14.11 -15.16
CA LEU A 148 14.37 -13.17 -14.25
C LEU A 148 15.11 -11.82 -14.14
N ARG A 149 16.45 -11.88 -14.10
CA ARG A 149 17.36 -10.72 -14.09
C ARG A 149 17.18 -9.80 -15.31
N LYS A 150 16.99 -10.40 -16.49
CA LYS A 150 16.82 -9.68 -17.75
C LYS A 150 15.40 -9.17 -17.93
N ARG A 151 14.42 -9.94 -17.46
CA ARG A 151 12.99 -9.63 -17.59
C ARG A 151 12.55 -8.48 -16.68
N TYR A 152 13.17 -8.34 -15.51
CA TYR A 152 12.86 -7.29 -14.54
C TYR A 152 14.12 -6.55 -14.09
N PRO A 153 14.65 -5.62 -14.91
CA PRO A 153 15.89 -4.91 -14.61
C PRO A 153 15.83 -4.07 -13.32
N ALA A 154 14.64 -3.60 -12.93
CA ALA A 154 14.45 -2.91 -11.65
C ALA A 154 14.75 -3.81 -10.43
N LEU A 155 14.41 -5.11 -10.53
CA LEU A 155 14.74 -6.07 -9.48
C LEU A 155 16.24 -6.36 -9.44
N GLN A 156 16.87 -6.46 -10.61
CA GLN A 156 18.32 -6.62 -10.71
C GLN A 156 19.07 -5.43 -10.07
N GLN A 157 18.58 -4.20 -10.26
CA GLN A 157 19.18 -3.01 -9.65
C GLN A 157 19.18 -3.05 -8.12
N VAL A 158 18.15 -3.62 -7.48
CA VAL A 158 18.12 -3.82 -6.02
C VAL A 158 19.22 -4.79 -5.59
N VAL A 159 19.37 -5.91 -6.31
CA VAL A 159 20.42 -6.90 -6.05
C VAL A 159 21.82 -6.27 -6.22
N ASP A 160 22.06 -5.63 -7.36
CA ASP A 160 23.35 -5.00 -7.67
C ASP A 160 23.74 -3.96 -6.63
N ARG A 161 22.76 -3.18 -6.18
CA ARG A 161 22.96 -2.18 -5.14
C ARG A 161 23.42 -2.80 -3.83
N VAL A 162 22.83 -3.91 -3.38
CA VAL A 162 23.27 -4.62 -2.17
C VAL A 162 24.68 -5.20 -2.32
N TYR A 163 24.98 -5.81 -3.46
CA TYR A 163 26.32 -6.36 -3.72
C TYR A 163 27.38 -5.31 -4.08
N SER A 164 26.98 -4.03 -4.26
CA SER A 164 27.93 -2.93 -4.44
C SER A 164 28.61 -2.49 -3.14
N PHE A 165 28.07 -2.85 -1.97
CA PHE A 165 28.68 -2.50 -0.67
C PHE A 165 29.97 -3.30 -0.44
N PRO A 166 31.11 -2.66 -0.11
CA PRO A 166 32.40 -3.35 -0.02
C PRO A 166 32.42 -4.55 0.93
N SER A 167 31.75 -4.47 2.08
CA SER A 167 31.66 -5.56 3.06
C SER A 167 30.84 -6.75 2.53
N VAL A 168 29.74 -6.48 1.84
CA VAL A 168 28.85 -7.49 1.24
C VAL A 168 29.56 -8.16 0.08
N LYS A 169 30.22 -7.37 -0.78
CA LYS A 169 31.03 -7.88 -1.89
C LYS A 169 32.15 -8.79 -1.40
N ALA A 170 32.90 -8.36 -0.39
CA ALA A 170 33.97 -9.17 0.19
C ALA A 170 33.46 -10.51 0.74
N TYR A 171 32.31 -10.51 1.41
CA TYR A 171 31.64 -11.74 1.84
C TYR A 171 31.25 -12.63 0.65
N ALA A 172 30.59 -12.06 -0.36
CA ALA A 172 30.10 -12.77 -1.54
C ALA A 172 31.24 -13.42 -2.35
N ASP A 173 32.34 -12.68 -2.54
CA ASP A 173 33.53 -13.16 -3.22
C ASP A 173 34.21 -14.30 -2.42
N ALA A 174 34.18 -14.25 -1.08
CA ALA A 174 34.75 -15.29 -0.22
C ALA A 174 33.94 -16.61 -0.19
N VAL A 175 32.62 -16.56 -0.34
CA VAL A 175 31.77 -17.76 -0.37
C VAL A 175 31.61 -18.37 -1.77
N SER A 176 32.06 -17.66 -2.82
CA SER A 176 32.00 -18.12 -4.21
C SER A 176 33.33 -18.70 -4.73
N ALA A 177 34.39 -18.66 -3.91
CA ALA A 177 35.71 -19.22 -4.18
C ALA A 177 35.84 -20.66 -3.68
#